data_AF-A0A2U3D5V7-F1
#
_entry.id   AF-A0A2U3D5V7-F1
#
_cell.length_a   1.000
_cell.length_b   1.000
_cell.length_c   1.000
_cell.angle_alpha   90.00
_cell.angle_beta   90.00
_cell.angle_gamma   90.00
#
_symmetry.space_group_name_H-M   'P 1'
#
loop_
_entity.id
_entity.type
_entity.pdbx_description
1 polymer ?
#
loop_
_entity_poly.entity_id
_entity_poly.type
_entity_poly.pdbx_seq_one_letter_code
_entity_poly.pdbx_strand_id
1 'polypeptide(L)'
;MVVTTMNRHLLIQLQTGQTAQGKPKLHNRAYPHVDVAVTDDAIDQVLQSLSPLFADSIYAMGRVDTVQIAAAATGTTTSSVPTTSTATSGSGATGA
;
A
#
# COMPACT_ATOMS: atom_id res chain seq x y z
N MET A 1 9.49 9.56 3.45
CA MET A 1 8.50 9.25 2.40
C MET A 1 7.84 7.95 2.82
N VAL A 2 6.52 7.93 2.98
CA VAL A 2 5.78 6.73 3.37
C VAL A 2 5.04 6.24 2.14
N VAL A 3 5.24 4.97 1.78
CA VAL A 3 4.54 4.30 0.68
C VAL A 3 3.60 3.28 1.31
N THR A 4 2.30 3.45 1.08
CA THR A 4 1.28 2.56 1.64
C THR A 4 0.51 1.92 0.49
N THR A 5 0.49 0.59 0.44
CA THR A 5 -0.33 -0.13 -0.54
C THR A 5 -1.80 -0.02 -0.16
N MET A 6 -2.62 0.50 -1.07
CA MET A 6 -4.05 0.76 -0.87
C MET A 6 -4.92 -0.36 -1.43
N ASN A 7 -4.45 -1.01 -2.50
CA ASN A 7 -5.18 -2.07 -3.17
C ASN A 7 -4.19 -3.01 -3.87
N ARG A 8 -4.53 -4.29 -3.95
CA ARG A 8 -3.77 -5.32 -4.65
C ARG A 8 -4.67 -6.09 -5.60
N HIS A 9 -4.21 -6.23 -6.84
CA HIS A 9 -4.81 -7.09 -7.85
C HIS A 9 -3.86 -8.24 -8.14
N LEU A 10 -4.37 -9.46 -8.13
CA LEU A 10 -3.64 -10.61 -8.65
C LEU A 10 -3.89 -10.76 -10.15
N LEU A 11 -2.83 -11.09 -10.88
CA LEU A 11 -2.86 -11.36 -12.30
C LEU A 11 -2.45 -12.81 -12.52
N ILE A 12 -3.38 -13.61 -13.03
CA ILE A 12 -3.10 -14.98 -13.47
C ILE A 12 -3.07 -14.97 -14.99
N GLN A 13 -1.99 -15.47 -15.56
CA GLN A 13 -1.80 -15.58 -16.99
C GLN A 13 -1.95 -17.06 -17.38
N LEU A 14 -3.03 -17.38 -18.09
CA LEU A 14 -3.36 -18.75 -18.48
C LEU A 14 -3.04 -18.95 -19.96
N GLN A 15 -2.51 -20.13 -20.30
CA GLN A 15 -2.33 -20.53 -21.68
C GLN A 15 -3.58 -21.26 -22.17
N THR A 16 -4.36 -20.61 -23.04
CA THR A 16 -5.65 -21.12 -23.54
C THR A 16 -5.54 -21.82 -24.90
N GLY A 17 -4.31 -22.01 -25.39
CA GLY A 17 -4.03 -22.68 -26.65
C GLY A 17 -2.79 -22.14 -27.34
N GLN A 18 -2.71 -22.32 -28.65
CA GLN A 18 -1.63 -21.81 -29.49
C GLN A 18 -2.19 -21.07 -30.71
N THR A 19 -1.43 -20.11 -31.22
CA THR A 19 -1.68 -19.45 -32.50
C THR A 19 -1.34 -20.39 -33.66
N ALA A 20 -1.78 -20.09 -34.88
CA ALA A 20 -1.42 -20.84 -36.08
C ALA A 20 0.10 -20.93 -36.32
N GLN A 21 0.88 -20.04 -35.69
CA GLN A 21 2.34 -19.99 -35.74
C GLN A 21 3.01 -20.74 -34.56
N GLY A 22 2.26 -21.51 -33.77
CA GLY A 22 2.78 -22.27 -32.62
C GLY A 22 3.13 -21.43 -31.39
N LYS A 23 2.81 -20.14 -31.37
CA LYS A 23 3.02 -19.30 -30.17
C LYS A 23 1.89 -19.49 -29.16
N PRO A 24 2.15 -19.61 -27.85
CA PRO A 24 1.11 -19.75 -26.84
C PRO A 24 0.17 -18.54 -26.83
N LYS A 25 -1.14 -18.79 -26.81
CA LYS A 25 -2.14 -17.75 -26.57
C LYS A 25 -2.33 -17.60 -25.08
N LEU A 26 -2.02 -16.41 -24.57
CA LEU A 26 -2.13 -16.08 -23.16
C LEU A 26 -3.42 -15.29 -22.92
N HIS A 27 -4.13 -15.65 -21.86
CA HIS A 27 -5.30 -14.95 -21.37
C HIS A 27 -5.03 -14.51 -19.93
N ASN A 28 -5.10 -13.19 -19.68
CA ASN A 28 -4.91 -12.64 -18.36
C ASN A 28 -6.25 -12.53 -17.63
N ARG A 29 -6.31 -13.06 -16.42
CA ARG A 29 -7.41 -12.88 -15.48
C ARG A 29 -6.93 -12.05 -14.30
N ALA A 30 -7.65 -10.97 -14.02
CA ALA A 30 -7.39 -10.11 -12.88
C ALA A 30 -8.36 -10.44 -11.74
N TYR A 31 -7.83 -10.67 -10.55
CA TYR A 31 -8.59 -10.90 -9.33
C TYR A 31 -8.42 -9.68 -8.41
N PRO A 32 -9.44 -8.80 -8.32
CA PRO A 32 -9.43 -7.65 -7.43
C PRO A 32 -9.66 -8.05 -5.97
N HIS A 33 -9.51 -7.09 -5.06
CA HIS A 33 -9.82 -7.23 -3.63
C HIS A 33 -8.94 -8.26 -2.89
N VAL A 34 -7.68 -8.34 -3.28
CA VAL A 34 -6.69 -9.15 -2.56
C VAL A 34 -6.20 -8.31 -1.40
N ASP A 35 -6.24 -8.90 -0.20
CA ASP A 35 -5.74 -8.22 0.98
C ASP A 35 -4.23 -7.92 0.83
N VAL A 36 -3.88 -6.67 1.08
CA VAL A 36 -2.52 -6.15 1.00
C VAL A 36 -1.59 -6.76 2.06
N ALA A 37 -2.14 -7.28 3.16
CA ALA A 37 -1.38 -7.97 4.20
C ALA A 37 -1.02 -9.42 3.83
N VAL A 38 -1.62 -9.98 2.78
CA VAL A 38 -1.35 -11.36 2.36
C VAL A 38 0.06 -11.47 1.78
N THR A 39 0.78 -12.51 2.22
CA THR A 39 2.12 -12.85 1.72
C THR A 39 2.03 -13.52 0.35
N ASP A 40 3.08 -13.37 -0.46
CA ASP A 40 3.14 -14.01 -1.79
C ASP A 40 3.05 -15.54 -1.68
N ASP A 41 3.64 -16.13 -0.64
CA ASP A 41 3.56 -17.57 -0.39
C ASP A 41 2.12 -18.06 -0.13
N ALA A 42 1.31 -17.28 0.60
CA ALA A 42 -0.10 -17.62 0.81
C ALA A 42 -0.91 -17.52 -0.49
N ILE A 43 -0.59 -16.55 -1.36
CA ILE A 43 -1.18 -16.45 -2.69
C ILE A 43 -0.82 -17.66 -3.54
N ASP A 44 0.45 -18.06 -3.55
CA ASP A 44 0.93 -19.20 -4.32
C ASP A 44 0.27 -20.50 -3.85
N GLN A 45 0.09 -20.69 -2.53
CA GLN A 45 -0.63 -21.86 -1.99
C GLN A 45 -2.09 -21.91 -2.43
N VAL A 46 -2.80 -20.78 -2.37
CA VAL A 46 -4.18 -20.70 -2.85
C VAL A 46 -4.23 -21.01 -4.35
N LEU A 47 -3.33 -20.45 -5.14
CA LEU A 47 -3.28 -20.69 -6.58
C LEU A 47 -2.93 -22.13 -6.93
N GLN A 48 -1.99 -22.74 -6.22
CA GLN A 48 -1.65 -24.16 -6.37
C GLN A 48 -2.86 -25.05 -6.07
N SER A 49 -3.64 -24.72 -5.03
CA SER A 49 -4.86 -25.45 -4.68
C SER A 49 -5.99 -25.27 -5.72
N LEU A 50 -6.04 -24.12 -6.38
CA LEU A 50 -7.02 -23.80 -7.42
C LEU A 50 -6.56 -24.23 -8.83
N SER A 51 -5.26 -24.49 -9.03
CA SER A 51 -4.68 -24.94 -10.30
C SER A 51 -5.46 -26.08 -10.96
N PRO A 52 -5.89 -27.16 -10.26
CA PRO A 52 -6.66 -28.22 -10.88
C PRO A 52 -8.09 -27.83 -11.28
N LEU A 53 -8.62 -26.70 -10.78
CA LEU A 53 -9.93 -26.19 -11.17
C LEU A 53 -9.88 -25.33 -12.43
N PHE A 54 -8.69 -24.90 -12.85
CA PHE A 54 -8.52 -24.21 -14.13
C PHE A 54 -8.45 -25.24 -15.26
N ALA A 55 -9.30 -25.05 -16.28
CA ALA A 55 -9.25 -25.86 -17.49
C ALA A 55 -7.98 -25.59 -18.32
N ASP A 56 -7.34 -24.43 -18.10
CA ASP A 56 -6.17 -23.95 -18.82
C ASP A 56 -4.92 -24.00 -17.92
N SER A 57 -3.75 -24.27 -18.51
CA SER A 57 -2.48 -24.27 -17.77
C SER A 57 -2.07 -22.86 -17.36
N ILE A 58 -1.67 -22.69 -16.09
CA ILE A 58 -1.13 -21.42 -15.60
C ILE A 58 0.28 -21.23 -16.17
N TYR A 59 0.48 -20.15 -16.91
CA TYR A 59 1.76 -19.80 -17.53
C TYR A 59 2.61 -18.91 -16.61
N ALA A 60 1.99 -17.90 -16.01
CA ALA A 60 2.65 -16.98 -15.09
C ALA A 60 1.66 -16.39 -14.10
N MET A 61 2.20 -15.91 -12.98
CA MET A 61 1.45 -15.23 -11.92
C MET A 61 2.17 -13.94 -11.59
N GLY A 62 1.39 -12.91 -11.24
CA GLY A 62 1.92 -11.63 -10.82
C GLY A 62 0.91 -10.87 -9.99
N ARG A 63 1.32 -9.70 -9.50
CA ARG A 63 0.47 -8.78 -8.77
C ARG A 63 0.69 -7.35 -9.23
N VAL A 64 -0.35 -6.54 -9.09
CA VAL A 64 -0.30 -5.09 -9.29
C VAL A 64 -0.79 -4.44 -8.00
N ASP A 65 0.12 -3.68 -7.40
CA ASP A 65 -0.12 -2.97 -6.15
C ASP A 65 -0.34 -1.49 -6.46
N THR A 66 -1.51 -0.97 -6.07
CA THR A 66 -1.79 0.46 -6.09
C THR A 66 -1.24 1.06 -4.81
N VAL A 67 -0.22 1.92 -4.93
CA VAL A 67 0.45 2.55 -3.79
C VAL A 67 0.09 4.03 -3.69
N GLN A 68 -0.18 4.49 -2.47
CA GLN A 68 -0.23 5.92 -2.17
C GLN A 68 1.12 6.36 -1.62
N ILE A 69 1.64 7.45 -2.18
CA ILE A 69 2.88 8.09 -1.74
C ILE A 69 2.51 9.29 -0.88
N ALA A 70 2.89 9.26 0.40
CA ALA A 70 2.80 10.41 1.29
C ALA A 70 4.19 10.99 1.57
N ALA A 71 4.30 12.32 1.48
CA ALA A 71 5.46 13.04 1.99
C ALA A 71 5.53 12.82 3.51
N ALA A 72 6.73 12.59 4.05
CA ALA A 72 6.89 12.61 5.50
C ALA A 72 6.62 14.04 5.97
N ALA A 73 5.76 14.22 6.96
CA ALA A 73 5.63 15.51 7.62
C ALA A 73 6.97 15.83 8.28
N THR A 74 7.74 16.75 7.69
CA THR A 74 8.86 17.37 8.37
C THR A 74 8.26 18.20 9.49
N GLY A 75 8.17 17.63 10.69
CA GLY A 75 7.74 18.36 11.86
C GLY A 75 8.72 19.51 12.07
N THR A 76 8.30 20.73 11.73
CA THR A 76 9.00 21.93 12.17
C THR A 76 8.83 22.00 13.67
N THR A 77 9.83 21.54 14.43
CA THR A 77 9.91 21.84 15.86
C THR A 77 10.08 23.35 15.98
N THR A 78 8.99 24.08 16.24
CA THR A 78 9.08 25.46 16.72
C THR A 78 9.70 25.43 18.11
N SER A 79 10.99 25.73 18.17
CA SER A 79 11.70 26.02 19.42
C SER A 79 11.14 27.31 20.01
N SER A 80 10.19 27.20 20.94
CA SER A 80 9.77 28.35 21.75
C SER A 80 10.85 28.65 22.79
N VAL A 81 11.54 29.78 22.60
CA VAL A 81 12.38 30.39 23.63
C VAL A 81 11.47 30.81 24.79
N PRO A 82 11.74 30.43 26.06
CA PRO A 82 10.97 30.95 27.17
C PRO A 82 11.38 32.42 27.40
N THR A 83 10.50 33.37 27.08
CA THR A 83 10.64 34.75 27.55
C THR A 83 10.08 34.83 28.97
N THR A 84 10.96 34.91 29.96
CA THR A 84 10.61 35.24 31.34
C THR A 84 10.06 36.66 31.38
N SER A 85 8.76 36.82 31.66
CA SER A 85 8.16 38.13 31.94
C SER A 85 8.23 38.41 33.44
N THR A 86 9.19 39.24 33.86
CA THR A 86 9.20 39.88 35.19
C THR A 86 8.04 40.87 35.27
N ALA A 87 7.06 40.59 36.12
CA ALA A 87 5.98 41.52 36.45
C ALA A 87 6.47 42.54 37.49
N THR A 88 6.49 43.82 37.12
CA THR A 88 6.72 44.95 38.04
C THR A 88 5.40 45.28 38.75
N SER A 89 5.30 45.00 40.05
CA SER A 89 4.14 45.39 40.87
C SER A 89 4.26 46.85 41.31
N GLY A 90 3.47 47.73 40.70
CA GLY A 90 3.28 49.11 41.13
C GLY A 90 2.36 49.20 42.34
N SER A 91 2.86 49.80 43.43
CA SER A 91 2.14 50.06 44.68
C SER A 91 1.15 51.22 44.51
N GLY A 92 -0.13 50.96 44.82
CA GLY A 92 -1.17 51.98 44.96
C GLY A 92 -1.79 51.88 46.35
N ALA A 93 -1.40 52.80 47.24
CA ALA A 93 -1.96 52.92 48.58
C ALA A 93 -3.27 53.73 48.56
N THR A 94 -4.35 53.15 49.05
CA THR A 94 -5.57 53.86 49.49
C THR A 94 -5.92 53.35 50.88
N GLY A 95 -5.84 54.21 51.88
CA GLY A 95 -6.17 53.89 53.26
C GLY A 95 -6.44 55.14 54.10
N ALA A 96 -7.69 55.20 54.58
CA ALA A 96 -8.28 56.02 55.66
C ALA A 96 -8.38 57.55 55.45
#